data_AF-A0A2R6LWN8-F1
#
_entry.id   AF-A0A2R6LWN8-F1
#
_cell.length_a   1.000
_cell.length_b   1.000
_cell.length_c   1.000
_cell.angle_alpha   90.00
_cell.angle_beta   90.00
_cell.angle_gamma   90.00
#
_symmetry.space_group_name_H-M   'P 1'
#
loop_
_entity.id
_entity.type
_entity.pdbx_description
1 polymer ?
#
loop_
_entity_poly.entity_id
_entity_poly.type
_entity_poly.pdbx_seq_one_letter_code
_entity_poly.pdbx_strand_id
1 'polypeptide(L)'
;EWCTAYETGDFTAPDVPTQPSFEGSRRQFRGKVISILKEYDELPLSKLGPRVRVDYAPEGEYGREWLEGLLRDLADDGLVEVETGGDADGSGETVARLRR
;
A
#
# COMPACT_ATOMS: atom_id res chain seq x y z
N GLU A 1 -18.46 41.67 -17.82
CA GLU A 1 -18.21 40.42 -18.57
C GLU A 1 -18.06 39.27 -17.57
N TRP A 2 -18.57 38.09 -17.91
CA TRP A 2 -18.43 36.89 -17.09
C TRP A 2 -17.29 36.04 -17.66
N CYS A 3 -16.67 35.23 -16.81
CA CYS A 3 -15.52 34.42 -17.21
C CYS A 3 -15.91 33.40 -18.29
N THR A 4 -15.17 33.37 -19.40
CA THR A 4 -15.37 32.49 -20.56
C THR A 4 -15.45 31.01 -20.20
N ALA A 5 -14.79 30.59 -19.12
CA ALA A 5 -14.85 29.21 -18.63
C ALA A 5 -16.28 28.76 -18.25
N TYR A 6 -17.12 29.66 -17.75
CA TYR A 6 -18.52 29.34 -17.45
C TYR A 6 -19.39 29.23 -18.71
N GLU A 7 -18.99 29.88 -19.80
CA GLU A 7 -19.67 29.82 -21.09
C GLU A 7 -19.30 28.56 -21.85
N THR A 8 -18.03 28.16 -21.82
CA THR A 8 -17.52 27.00 -22.56
C THR A 8 -17.56 25.70 -21.76
N GLY A 9 -17.67 25.77 -20.43
CA GLY A 9 -17.52 24.62 -19.54
C GLY A 9 -16.09 24.07 -19.47
N ASP A 10 -15.12 24.78 -20.05
CA ASP A 10 -13.72 24.38 -20.08
C ASP A 10 -12.97 25.02 -18.91
N PHE A 11 -12.69 24.17 -17.91
CA PHE A 11 -11.93 24.53 -16.72
C PHE A 11 -10.46 24.09 -16.81
N THR A 12 -10.00 23.69 -18.00
CA THR A 12 -8.61 23.32 -18.20
C THR A 12 -7.74 24.56 -18.22
N ALA A 13 -6.59 24.47 -17.57
CA ALA A 13 -5.57 25.50 -17.60
C ALA A 13 -4.34 24.90 -18.32
N PRO A 14 -3.77 25.61 -19.30
CA PRO A 14 -2.72 25.07 -20.18
C PRO A 14 -1.41 24.73 -19.45
N ASP A 15 -1.24 25.23 -18.23
CA ASP A 15 -0.10 25.05 -17.35
C ASP A 15 -0.33 24.05 -16.21
N VAL A 16 -1.51 23.43 -16.13
CA VAL A 16 -1.81 22.41 -15.12
C VAL A 16 -1.31 21.05 -15.59
N PRO A 17 -0.36 20.40 -14.87
CA PRO A 17 0.08 19.06 -15.20
C PRO A 17 -1.10 18.09 -15.20
N THR A 18 -1.09 17.11 -16.10
CA THR A 18 -2.09 16.04 -16.14
C THR A 18 -2.17 15.39 -14.77
N GLN A 19 -3.39 15.29 -14.22
CA GLN A 19 -3.59 14.65 -12.93
C GLN A 19 -3.06 13.21 -12.99
N PRO A 20 -2.17 12.79 -12.08
CA PRO A 20 -1.66 11.43 -12.08
C PRO A 20 -2.80 10.45 -11.80
N SER A 21 -2.62 9.20 -12.24
CA SER A 21 -3.54 8.12 -11.93
C SER A 21 -3.70 7.98 -10.42
N PHE A 22 -4.95 7.99 -9.95
CA PHE A 22 -5.26 7.77 -8.55
C PHE A 22 -5.02 6.28 -8.19
N GLU A 23 -3.97 6.00 -7.43
CA GLU A 23 -3.58 4.64 -6.99
C GLU A 23 -4.42 4.10 -5.79
N GLY A 24 -5.46 4.83 -5.37
CA GLY A 24 -6.16 4.56 -4.12
C GLY A 24 -5.52 5.26 -2.91
N SER A 25 -6.23 5.31 -1.78
CA SER A 25 -5.66 5.90 -0.57
C SER A 25 -4.75 4.88 0.13
N ARG A 26 -3.43 5.12 0.15
CA ARG A 26 -2.46 4.32 0.93
C ARG A 26 -2.96 4.08 2.37
N ARG A 27 -3.61 5.07 2.98
CA ARG A 27 -4.21 4.98 4.33
C ARG A 27 -5.25 3.86 4.47
N GLN A 28 -6.05 3.58 3.44
CA GLN A 28 -7.02 2.49 3.47
C GLN A 28 -6.33 1.14 3.61
N PHE A 29 -5.29 0.90 2.80
CA PHE A 29 -4.54 -0.36 2.84
C PHE A 29 -3.75 -0.52 4.14
N ARG A 30 -3.18 0.57 4.67
CA ARG A 30 -2.56 0.59 6.00
C ARG A 30 -3.54 0.11 7.08
N GLY A 31 -4.76 0.66 7.08
CA GLY A 31 -5.83 0.25 7.99
C GLY A 31 -6.22 -1.23 7.85
N LYS A 32 -6.29 -1.75 6.61
CA LYS A 32 -6.55 -3.17 6.35
C LYS A 32 -5.46 -4.07 6.92
N VAL A 33 -4.19 -3.75 6.72
CA VAL A 33 -3.07 -4.51 7.29
C VAL A 33 -3.22 -4.63 8.80
N ILE A 34 -3.45 -3.51 9.50
CA ILE A 34 -3.64 -3.51 10.95
C ILE A 34 -4.86 -4.34 11.35
N SER A 35 -5.98 -4.23 10.64
CA SER A 35 -7.17 -5.02 10.93
C SER A 35 -6.92 -6.52 10.80
N ILE A 36 -6.16 -6.95 9.79
CA ILE A 36 -5.82 -8.36 9.58
C ILE A 36 -4.83 -8.83 10.66
N LEU A 37 -3.78 -8.07 10.94
CA LEU A 37 -2.80 -8.47 11.96
C LEU A 37 -3.38 -8.44 13.38
N LYS A 38 -4.45 -7.68 13.66
CA LYS A 38 -5.21 -7.81 14.91
C LYS A 38 -5.93 -9.15 15.05
N GLU A 39 -6.28 -9.81 13.95
CA GLU A 39 -6.94 -11.12 13.94
C GLU A 39 -5.92 -12.28 14.00
N TYR A 40 -4.81 -12.16 13.26
CA TYR A 40 -3.84 -13.25 13.08
C TYR A 40 -2.54 -13.09 13.90
N ASP A 41 -2.32 -11.94 14.55
CA ASP A 41 -1.10 -11.51 15.25
C ASP A 41 0.12 -11.31 14.31
N GLU A 42 0.44 -12.31 13.50
CA GLU A 42 1.50 -12.30 12.49
C GLU A 42 1.11 -13.06 11.22
N LEU A 43 1.62 -12.62 10.07
CA LEU A 43 1.43 -13.33 8.80
C LEU A 43 2.66 -13.19 7.89
N PRO A 44 3.04 -14.25 7.16
CA PRO A 44 3.96 -14.14 6.04
C PRO A 44 3.35 -13.34 4.89
N LEU A 45 4.19 -12.66 4.11
CA LEU A 45 3.75 -11.78 3.02
C LEU A 45 2.90 -12.52 1.96
N SER A 46 3.21 -13.79 1.65
CA SER A 46 2.40 -14.65 0.78
C SER A 46 0.94 -14.81 1.24
N LYS A 47 0.67 -14.69 2.54
CA LYS A 47 -0.67 -14.81 3.12
C LYS A 47 -1.31 -13.44 3.39
N LEU A 48 -0.51 -12.44 3.74
CA LEU A 48 -0.98 -11.09 4.01
C LEU A 48 -1.45 -10.39 2.73
N GLY A 49 -0.66 -10.45 1.65
CA GLY A 49 -0.94 -9.73 0.40
C GLY A 49 -2.34 -9.98 -0.18
N PRO A 50 -2.73 -11.24 -0.44
CA PRO A 50 -4.06 -11.58 -0.97
C PRO A 50 -5.23 -11.18 -0.06
N ARG A 51 -4.98 -10.98 1.26
CA ARG A 51 -6.00 -10.52 2.21
C ARG A 51 -6.16 -9.01 2.20
N VAL A 52 -5.07 -8.28 2.00
CA VAL A 52 -5.08 -6.81 1.93
C VAL A 52 -5.73 -6.34 0.63
N ARG A 53 -5.42 -7.04 -0.47
CA ARG A 53 -5.76 -6.61 -1.83
C ARG A 53 -6.08 -7.81 -2.73
N VAL A 54 -7.18 -7.71 -3.49
CA VAL A 54 -7.73 -8.81 -4.29
C VAL A 54 -6.91 -9.10 -5.55
N ASP A 55 -6.34 -8.07 -6.15
CA ASP A 55 -5.44 -8.07 -7.31
C ASP A 55 -3.96 -8.17 -6.89
N TYR A 56 -3.68 -8.58 -5.66
CA TYR A 56 -2.31 -8.82 -5.22
C TYR A 56 -1.68 -9.97 -6.03
N ALA A 57 -0.54 -9.67 -6.65
CA ALA A 57 0.27 -10.64 -7.38
C ALA A 57 1.74 -10.41 -6.97
N PRO A 58 2.47 -11.42 -6.43
CA PRO A 58 3.80 -11.21 -5.84
C PRO A 58 4.80 -10.43 -6.69
N GLU A 59 4.76 -10.61 -8.01
CA GLU A 59 5.64 -9.99 -9.01
C GLU A 59 4.94 -8.90 -9.83
N GLY A 60 3.70 -8.55 -9.49
CA GLY A 60 2.92 -7.50 -10.16
C GLY A 60 3.11 -6.11 -9.54
N GLU A 61 2.43 -5.13 -10.13
CA GLU A 61 2.42 -3.72 -9.65
C GLU A 61 2.07 -3.63 -8.16
N TYR A 62 1.06 -4.38 -7.72
CA TYR A 62 0.68 -4.49 -6.31
C TYR A 62 1.20 -5.77 -5.67
N GLY A 63 2.49 -6.05 -5.90
CA GLY A 63 3.19 -7.23 -5.42
C GLY A 63 3.94 -7.05 -4.12
N ARG A 64 5.01 -7.84 -3.94
CA ARG A 64 5.81 -7.86 -2.70
C ARG A 64 6.37 -6.49 -2.38
N GLU A 65 6.98 -5.81 -3.36
CA GLU A 65 7.60 -4.50 -3.16
C GLU A 65 6.59 -3.45 -2.68
N TRP A 66 5.39 -3.43 -3.26
CA TRP A 66 4.31 -2.55 -2.84
C TRP A 66 3.88 -2.82 -1.38
N LEU A 67 3.70 -4.11 -1.02
CA LEU A 67 3.31 -4.51 0.32
C LEU A 67 4.41 -4.22 1.35
N GLU A 68 5.68 -4.45 0.99
CA GLU A 68 6.85 -4.13 1.82
C GLU A 68 6.95 -2.62 2.05
N GLY A 69 6.70 -1.79 1.04
CA GLY A 69 6.61 -0.34 1.21
C GLY A 69 5.50 0.07 2.19
N LEU A 70 4.33 -0.56 2.09
CA LEU A 70 3.22 -0.33 3.02
C LEU A 70 3.57 -0.73 4.47
N LEU A 71 4.27 -1.87 4.63
CA LEU A 71 4.73 -2.38 5.93
C LEU A 71 5.85 -1.52 6.52
N ARG A 72 6.76 -1.00 5.69
CA ARG A 72 7.80 -0.05 6.11
C ARG A 72 7.16 1.21 6.69
N ASP A 73 6.19 1.81 6.00
CA ASP A 73 5.45 2.98 6.51
C ASP A 73 4.74 2.68 7.86
N LEU A 74 4.30 1.44 8.10
CA LEU A 74 3.67 1.04 9.36
C LEU A 74 4.70 0.76 10.45
N ALA A 75 5.86 0.22 10.10
CA ALA A 75 6.96 -0.05 11.01
C ALA A 75 7.63 1.25 11.49
N ASP A 76 7.77 2.23 10.58
CA ASP A 76 8.26 3.58 10.90
C ASP A 76 7.34 4.29 11.92
N ASP A 77 6.02 4.03 11.84
CA ASP A 77 5.04 4.50 12.82
C ASP A 77 4.99 3.63 14.11
N GLY A 78 5.80 2.58 14.20
CA GLY A 78 5.86 1.68 15.35
C GLY A 78 4.65 0.76 15.51
N LEU A 79 3.85 0.56 14.48
CA LEU A 79 2.60 -0.23 14.54
C LEU A 79 2.81 -1.72 14.24
N VAL A 80 3.83 -2.05 13.43
CA VAL A 80 4.15 -3.43 13.05
C VAL A 80 5.66 -3.66 13.13
N GLU A 81 6.04 -4.91 13.26
CA GLU A 81 7.40 -5.40 13.06
C GLU A 81 7.46 -6.22 11.78
N VAL A 82 8.57 -6.09 11.04
CA VAL A 82 8.82 -6.86 9.82
C VAL A 82 10.08 -7.68 10.04
N GLU A 83 9.94 -8.99 10.00
CA GLU A 83 11.02 -9.95 10.16
C GLU A 83 11.35 -10.51 8.78
N THR A 84 12.51 -10.14 8.25
CA THR A 84 13.02 -10.73 7.00
C THR A 84 13.59 -12.10 7.33
N GLY A 85 12.98 -13.16 6.79
CA GLY A 85 13.43 -14.51 7.05
C GLY A 85 14.87 -14.71 6.55
N GLY A 86 15.75 -15.09 7.47
CA GLY A 86 17.17 -15.30 7.18
C GLY A 86 17.70 -16.50 7.96
N ASP A 87 17.52 -17.70 7.41
CA ASP A 87 18.44 -18.80 7.69
C ASP A 87 19.64 -18.69 6.73
N ALA A 88 20.74 -19.38 7.03
CA ALA A 88 22.05 -19.27 6.39
C ALA A 88 22.08 -19.49 4.84
N ASP A 89 20.94 -19.80 4.22
CA ASP A 89 20.72 -19.96 2.79
C ASP A 89 19.77 -18.91 2.16
N GLY A 90 19.25 -17.95 2.94
CA GLY A 90 18.40 -16.85 2.45
C GLY A 90 16.98 -17.24 2.04
N SER A 91 16.49 -18.41 2.48
CA SER A 91 15.20 -18.98 2.03
C SER A 91 13.97 -18.61 2.87
N GLY A 92 14.13 -17.85 3.95
CA GLY A 92 13.03 -17.50 4.85
C GLY A 92 12.09 -16.45 4.25
N GLU A 93 10.78 -16.71 4.30
CA GLU A 93 9.79 -15.72 3.86
C GLU A 93 9.68 -14.57 4.86
N THR A 94 9.57 -13.33 4.37
CA THR A 94 9.29 -12.15 5.20
C THR A 94 7.95 -12.30 5.93
N VAL A 95 7.95 -11.99 7.23
CA VAL A 95 6.78 -12.04 8.11
C VAL A 95 6.50 -10.64 8.68
N ALA A 96 5.23 -10.26 8.72
CA ALA A 96 4.76 -9.04 9.38
C ALA A 96 4.01 -9.40 10.67
N ARG A 97 4.36 -8.75 11.78
CA ARG A 97 3.77 -8.95 13.12
C ARG A 97 3.21 -7.64 13.66
N LEU A 98 2.06 -7.69 14.33
CA LEU A 98 1.50 -6.52 15.01
C LEU A 98 2.35 -6.18 16.25
N ARG A 99 2.67 -4.89 16.46
CA ARG A 99 3.21 -4.44 17.75
C ARG A 99 2.07 -4.27 18.75
N ARG A 100 2.22 -4.89 19.93
CA ARG A 100 1.28 -4.78 21.06
C ARG A 100 1.71 -3.71 22.05
#